data_AF-A0A1Y1QT67-F1
#
_entry.id   AF-A0A1Y1QT67-F1
#
_cell.length_a   1.000
_cell.length_b   1.000
_cell.length_c   1.000
_cell.angle_alpha   90.00
_cell.angle_beta   90.00
_cell.angle_gamma   90.00
#
_symmetry.space_group_name_H-M   'P 1'
#
loop_
_entity.id
_entity.type
_entity.pdbx_description
1 polymer ?
#
loop_
_entity_poly.entity_id
_entity_poly.type
_entity_poly.pdbx_seq_one_letter_code
_entity_poly.pdbx_strand_id
1 'polypeptide(L)'
;HYFRAGDAHWAELQAPARTLRVDSRVLEKAEVGETSSADKGYEAQLQAIIHAANIPITRKQELQALKKEELLREIIDNVGKRGTAGQDLQNVISVAMLSEGWDAKNVTHIMGLRAFSSQLLCEQVIGRGLRRVSYDRDENGLFIPEYVNVFGVPLSIFQDVGDDGVPPPPPKPSTQIKSLPERHALEIRWPNVLRIDTVVRPELHIDWSLVETLTLDPALTPVSADLAPALGGATALDQVHGIDLALLPEGFRLQRLVFRAAQKAFDQLQAAFKSNREYLLLQLIRLVEQFIGSAVLRIPSDYHQEPLRKRILIVLNIDIIVQHLLRFVSEQNSERLEPIFDTDKPQSSTADMPVWYSTKPCFETSKSQISHVVDDSTWEHYVAGVLEKSERVHSYAKNDHLGFQVLYLWRGSKRRYVPDFLIRLANGKTLVLEIKGKNSEQANAKRAALDTWVAAINSSGGFGEWCADVIFEPAKIYDTLSQHGEA
;
A
#
# COMPACT_ATOMS: atom_id res chain seq x y z
N HIS A 1 -5.64 -49.28 -10.05
CA HIS A 1 -5.58 -50.48 -9.19
C HIS A 1 -4.33 -50.44 -8.31
N TYR A 2 -3.12 -50.34 -8.86
CA TYR A 2 -1.86 -50.35 -8.10
C TYR A 2 -1.82 -49.39 -6.88
N PHE A 3 -1.93 -48.07 -7.10
CA PHE A 3 -1.93 -47.05 -6.02
C PHE A 3 -3.20 -47.00 -5.14
N ARG A 4 -4.19 -47.88 -5.39
CA ARG A 4 -5.47 -47.87 -4.66
C ARG A 4 -5.73 -49.15 -3.88
N ALA A 5 -5.33 -50.30 -4.42
CA ALA A 5 -5.66 -51.63 -3.93
C ALA A 5 -4.66 -52.71 -4.38
N GLY A 6 -3.52 -52.34 -4.98
CA GLY A 6 -2.50 -53.29 -5.41
C GLY A 6 -1.30 -53.29 -4.47
N ASP A 7 -0.41 -54.25 -4.64
CA ASP A 7 0.83 -54.40 -3.84
C ASP A 7 1.88 -53.37 -4.26
N ALA A 8 1.62 -52.09 -3.94
CA ALA A 8 2.66 -51.07 -3.96
C ALA A 8 3.77 -51.47 -2.99
N HIS A 9 5.01 -51.48 -3.47
CA HIS A 9 6.16 -51.88 -2.66
C HIS A 9 6.29 -51.02 -1.39
N TRP A 10 5.98 -49.73 -1.51
CA TRP A 10 5.88 -48.81 -0.38
C TRP A 10 4.42 -48.58 0.01
N ALA A 11 4.07 -48.91 1.25
CA ALA A 11 2.70 -48.81 1.77
C ALA A 11 2.14 -47.39 1.72
N GLU A 12 2.99 -46.37 1.87
CA GLU A 12 2.63 -44.95 1.78
C GLU A 12 2.11 -44.53 0.40
N LEU A 13 2.43 -45.28 -0.66
CA LEU A 13 1.90 -45.05 -2.01
C LEU A 13 0.47 -45.59 -2.17
N GLN A 14 -0.04 -46.39 -1.23
CA GLN A 14 -1.43 -46.82 -1.18
C GLN A 14 -2.33 -45.74 -0.55
N ALA A 15 -2.33 -44.55 -1.15
CA ALA A 15 -3.10 -43.41 -0.69
C ALA A 15 -4.25 -43.10 -1.67
N PRO A 16 -5.37 -43.84 -1.63
CA PRO A 16 -6.48 -43.62 -2.57
C PRO A 16 -7.07 -42.21 -2.43
N ALA A 17 -7.16 -41.67 -1.22
CA ALA A 17 -7.63 -40.31 -0.95
C ALA A 17 -6.68 -39.20 -1.45
N ARG A 18 -5.43 -39.53 -1.78
CA ARG A 18 -4.43 -38.60 -2.35
C ARG A 18 -4.11 -38.90 -3.82
N THR A 19 -4.83 -39.83 -4.43
CA THR A 19 -4.61 -40.30 -5.80
C THR A 19 -5.85 -40.09 -6.68
N LEU A 20 -5.78 -39.07 -7.53
CA LEU A 20 -6.81 -38.80 -8.53
C LEU A 20 -6.53 -39.58 -9.81
N ARG A 21 -7.53 -40.28 -10.33
CA ARG A 21 -7.53 -40.79 -11.70
C ARG A 21 -8.46 -39.88 -12.50
N VAL A 22 -7.92 -39.19 -13.50
CA VAL A 22 -8.73 -38.37 -14.42
C VAL A 22 -9.30 -39.29 -15.49
N ASP A 23 -10.62 -39.32 -15.62
CA ASP A 23 -11.31 -40.01 -16.70
C ASP A 23 -11.80 -38.99 -17.73
N SER A 24 -11.06 -38.84 -18.84
CA SER A 24 -11.34 -37.83 -19.88
C SER A 24 -12.74 -38.00 -20.49
N ARG A 25 -13.31 -39.21 -20.47
CA ARG A 25 -14.68 -39.44 -20.97
C ARG A 25 -15.74 -38.81 -20.08
N VAL A 26 -15.46 -38.62 -18.80
CA VAL A 26 -16.37 -37.94 -17.86
C VAL A 26 -16.38 -36.44 -18.16
N LEU A 27 -15.22 -35.86 -18.49
CA LEU A 27 -15.09 -34.45 -18.85
C LEU A 27 -15.70 -34.16 -20.23
N GLU A 28 -15.37 -34.96 -21.25
CA GLU A 28 -15.92 -34.82 -22.62
C GLU A 28 -17.46 -34.92 -22.64
N LYS A 29 -18.05 -35.84 -21.87
CA LYS A 29 -19.51 -35.98 -21.80
C LYS A 29 -20.18 -34.81 -21.06
N ALA A 30 -19.48 -34.22 -20.08
CA ALA A 30 -19.94 -33.00 -19.41
C ALA A 30 -20.07 -31.82 -20.37
N GLU A 31 -19.11 -31.67 -21.29
CA GLU A 31 -19.09 -30.59 -22.29
C GLU A 31 -20.23 -30.69 -23.30
N VAL A 32 -20.66 -31.92 -23.61
CA VAL A 32 -21.77 -32.20 -24.54
C VAL A 32 -23.14 -32.17 -23.82
N GLY A 33 -23.16 -32.00 -22.49
CA GLY A 33 -24.39 -31.99 -21.68
C GLY A 33 -25.01 -33.38 -21.48
N GLU A 34 -24.26 -34.44 -21.79
CA GLU A 34 -24.68 -35.83 -21.58
C GLU A 34 -24.23 -36.34 -20.22
N THR A 35 -25.15 -36.92 -19.44
CA THR A 35 -24.78 -37.62 -18.21
C THR A 35 -24.00 -38.89 -18.54
N SER A 36 -22.73 -38.93 -18.13
CA SER A 36 -21.91 -40.14 -18.24
C SER A 36 -22.49 -41.26 -17.36
N SER A 37 -22.57 -42.50 -17.86
CA SER A 37 -22.86 -43.71 -17.07
C SER A 37 -21.63 -44.15 -16.25
N ALA A 38 -20.98 -43.20 -15.56
CA ALA A 38 -19.79 -43.48 -14.77
C ALA A 38 -20.14 -44.34 -13.54
N ASP A 39 -19.29 -45.35 -13.28
CA ASP A 39 -19.33 -46.25 -12.13
C ASP A 39 -19.63 -45.52 -10.82
N LYS A 40 -20.62 -46.00 -10.05
CA LYS A 40 -20.87 -45.55 -8.65
C LYS A 40 -19.58 -45.53 -7.80
N GLY A 41 -18.63 -46.41 -8.11
CA GLY A 41 -17.32 -46.45 -7.45
C GLY A 41 -16.40 -45.26 -7.76
N TYR A 42 -16.54 -44.61 -8.92
CA TYR A 42 -15.75 -43.42 -9.27
C TYR A 42 -16.25 -42.18 -8.52
N GLU A 43 -17.57 -41.99 -8.45
CA GLU A 43 -18.17 -40.91 -7.68
C GLU A 43 -17.87 -41.03 -6.19
N ALA A 44 -18.01 -42.24 -5.63
CA ALA A 44 -17.61 -42.52 -4.25
C ALA A 44 -16.13 -42.18 -3.99
N GLN A 45 -15.25 -42.39 -4.97
CA GLN A 45 -13.84 -42.02 -4.86
C GLN A 45 -13.62 -40.51 -4.80
N LEU A 46 -14.31 -39.72 -5.65
CA LEU A 46 -14.21 -38.26 -5.61
C LEU A 46 -14.69 -37.73 -4.25
N GLN A 47 -15.81 -38.26 -3.75
CA GLN A 47 -16.34 -37.93 -2.44
C GLN A 47 -15.37 -38.30 -1.30
N ALA A 48 -14.70 -39.45 -1.39
CA ALA A 48 -13.69 -39.87 -0.42
C ALA A 48 -12.47 -38.94 -0.40
N ILE A 49 -12.05 -38.41 -1.56
CA ILE A 49 -10.98 -37.41 -1.65
C ILE A 49 -11.38 -36.13 -0.89
N ILE A 50 -12.58 -35.59 -1.15
CA ILE A 50 -13.08 -34.38 -0.47
C ILE A 50 -13.24 -34.61 1.04
N HIS A 51 -13.76 -35.77 1.43
CA HIS A 51 -13.94 -36.11 2.84
C HIS A 51 -12.60 -36.12 3.58
N ALA A 52 -11.57 -36.70 2.96
CA ALA A 52 -10.22 -36.78 3.53
C ALA A 52 -9.44 -35.45 3.46
N ALA A 53 -9.80 -34.53 2.56
CA ALA A 53 -9.09 -33.28 2.37
C ALA A 53 -9.07 -32.43 3.65
N ASN A 54 -7.93 -31.83 3.98
CA ASN A 54 -7.76 -30.95 5.13
C ASN A 54 -8.21 -29.52 4.79
N ILE A 55 -9.52 -29.36 4.58
CA ILE A 55 -10.21 -28.11 4.27
C ILE A 55 -11.39 -27.89 5.23
N PRO A 56 -11.87 -26.64 5.42
CA PRO A 56 -12.99 -26.34 6.31
C PRO A 56 -14.23 -27.17 6.01
N ILE A 57 -14.97 -27.57 7.05
CA ILE A 57 -16.19 -28.41 6.93
C ILE A 57 -17.24 -27.76 6.04
N THR A 58 -17.39 -26.43 6.13
CA THR A 58 -18.30 -25.65 5.26
C THR A 58 -17.94 -25.83 3.79
N ARG A 59 -16.65 -25.74 3.44
CA ARG A 59 -16.18 -25.95 2.07
C ARG A 59 -16.37 -27.40 1.62
N LYS A 60 -16.19 -28.39 2.50
CA LYS A 60 -16.51 -29.79 2.18
C LYS A 60 -17.97 -29.94 1.77
N GLN A 61 -18.90 -29.37 2.54
CA GLN A 61 -20.34 -29.47 2.26
C GLN A 61 -20.70 -28.85 0.90
N GLU A 62 -20.14 -27.68 0.57
CA GLU A 62 -20.31 -27.04 -0.75
C GLU A 62 -19.82 -27.95 -1.88
N LEU A 63 -18.62 -28.52 -1.75
CA LEU A 63 -18.01 -29.39 -2.76
C LEU A 63 -18.80 -30.70 -2.92
N GLN A 64 -19.33 -31.26 -1.84
CA GLN A 64 -20.13 -32.47 -1.87
C GLN A 64 -21.47 -32.30 -2.58
N ALA A 65 -22.00 -31.07 -2.65
CA ALA A 65 -23.23 -30.75 -3.36
C ALA A 65 -23.03 -30.62 -4.89
N LEU A 66 -21.80 -30.54 -5.37
CA LEU A 66 -21.50 -30.43 -6.80
C LEU A 66 -21.82 -31.74 -7.54
N LYS A 67 -22.19 -31.60 -8.81
CA LYS A 67 -22.28 -32.76 -9.72
C LYS A 67 -20.88 -33.35 -9.91
N LYS A 68 -20.80 -34.65 -10.21
CA LYS A 68 -19.52 -35.36 -10.35
C LYS A 68 -18.57 -34.72 -11.39
N GLU A 69 -19.09 -34.18 -12.48
CA GLU A 69 -18.30 -33.53 -13.52
C GLU A 69 -17.70 -32.20 -13.03
N GLU A 70 -18.53 -31.39 -12.36
CA GLU A 70 -18.12 -30.12 -11.75
C GLU A 70 -17.13 -30.37 -10.61
N LEU A 71 -17.37 -31.39 -9.79
CA LEU A 71 -16.48 -31.79 -8.71
C LEU A 71 -15.12 -32.27 -9.25
N LEU A 72 -15.12 -33.05 -10.33
CA LEU A 72 -13.89 -33.50 -10.97
C LEU A 72 -13.06 -32.31 -11.48
N ARG A 73 -13.70 -31.35 -12.16
CA ARG A 73 -13.04 -30.11 -12.62
C ARG A 73 -12.49 -29.30 -11.46
N GLU A 74 -13.31 -29.07 -10.43
CA GLU A 74 -12.90 -28.32 -9.24
C GLU A 74 -11.72 -28.98 -8.52
N ILE A 75 -11.64 -30.31 -8.47
CA ILE A 75 -10.48 -31.02 -7.93
C ILE A 75 -9.23 -30.85 -8.83
N ILE A 76 -9.38 -31.01 -10.15
CA ILE A 76 -8.28 -30.93 -11.14
C ILE A 76 -7.67 -29.53 -11.20
N ASP A 77 -8.50 -28.49 -11.29
CA ASP A 77 -8.06 -27.09 -11.40
C ASP A 77 -7.34 -26.60 -10.14
N ASN A 78 -7.53 -27.32 -9.04
CA ASN A 78 -7.05 -26.98 -7.71
C ASN A 78 -6.06 -27.98 -7.12
N VAL A 79 -5.48 -28.87 -7.93
CA VAL A 79 -4.43 -29.79 -7.49
C VAL A 79 -3.28 -29.01 -6.83
N GLY A 80 -2.98 -29.34 -5.57
CA GLY A 80 -1.90 -28.73 -4.81
C GLY A 80 -2.14 -27.29 -4.35
N LYS A 81 -3.34 -26.72 -4.57
CA LYS A 81 -3.69 -25.38 -4.09
C LYS A 81 -4.24 -25.46 -2.66
N ARG A 82 -3.73 -24.64 -1.73
CA ARG A 82 -4.19 -24.64 -0.33
C ARG A 82 -5.60 -24.05 -0.19
N GLY A 83 -6.43 -24.65 0.64
CA GLY A 83 -7.80 -24.26 0.95
C GLY A 83 -8.86 -24.73 -0.06
N THR A 84 -8.48 -25.55 -1.04
CA THR A 84 -9.35 -25.95 -2.16
C THR A 84 -9.44 -27.47 -2.31
N ALA A 85 -10.31 -27.95 -3.20
CA ALA A 85 -10.69 -29.36 -3.34
C ALA A 85 -9.51 -30.31 -3.63
N GLY A 86 -8.48 -29.83 -4.32
CA GLY A 86 -7.30 -30.62 -4.73
C GLY A 86 -6.07 -30.46 -3.83
N GLN A 87 -6.18 -29.79 -2.68
CA GLN A 87 -5.03 -29.45 -1.82
C GLN A 87 -4.12 -30.64 -1.49
N ASP A 88 -4.71 -31.76 -1.06
CA ASP A 88 -3.97 -32.90 -0.51
C ASP A 88 -3.64 -33.97 -1.56
N LEU A 89 -3.96 -33.71 -2.84
CA LEU A 89 -3.61 -34.61 -3.92
C LEU A 89 -2.10 -34.64 -4.15
N GLN A 90 -1.56 -35.85 -4.22
CA GLN A 90 -0.14 -36.11 -4.46
C GLN A 90 0.08 -36.76 -5.82
N ASN A 91 -0.85 -37.63 -6.25
CA ASN A 91 -0.75 -38.36 -7.50
C ASN A 91 -1.93 -38.03 -8.42
N VAL A 92 -1.64 -37.63 -9.65
CA VAL A 92 -2.64 -37.47 -10.71
C VAL A 92 -2.32 -38.43 -11.84
N ILE A 93 -3.24 -39.36 -12.11
CA ILE A 93 -3.11 -40.35 -13.17
C ILE A 93 -4.08 -39.99 -14.27
N SER A 94 -3.57 -39.63 -15.44
CA SER A 94 -4.39 -39.34 -16.62
C SER A 94 -4.20 -40.41 -17.70
N VAL A 95 -5.27 -40.73 -18.41
CA VAL A 95 -5.27 -41.61 -19.58
C VAL A 95 -5.73 -40.77 -20.79
N ALA A 96 -4.86 -40.61 -21.79
CA ALA A 96 -4.99 -39.69 -22.93
C ALA A 96 -4.52 -38.24 -22.64
N MET A 97 -4.59 -37.36 -23.66
CA MET A 97 -4.22 -35.96 -23.51
C MET A 97 -5.12 -35.31 -22.46
N LEU A 98 -4.53 -34.63 -21.49
CA LEU A 98 -5.27 -33.67 -20.68
C LEU A 98 -5.53 -32.44 -21.57
N SER A 99 -6.73 -32.38 -22.14
CA SER A 99 -7.22 -31.18 -22.83
C SER A 99 -7.45 -30.02 -21.84
N GLU A 100 -7.78 -30.31 -20.59
CA GLU A 100 -8.00 -29.33 -19.51
C GLU A 100 -6.77 -29.17 -18.58
N GLY A 101 -6.57 -27.93 -18.12
CA GLY A 101 -5.34 -27.44 -17.50
C GLY A 101 -5.38 -27.44 -15.98
N TRP A 102 -4.82 -28.48 -15.36
CA TRP A 102 -4.35 -28.33 -13.98
C TRP A 102 -3.10 -27.45 -13.96
N ASP A 103 -3.12 -26.41 -13.12
CA ASP A 103 -2.04 -25.45 -12.95
C ASP A 103 -1.37 -25.65 -11.58
N ALA A 104 -0.66 -26.78 -11.43
CA ALA A 104 0.24 -26.96 -10.30
C ALA A 104 1.65 -26.50 -10.67
N LYS A 105 2.36 -25.99 -9.67
CA LYS A 105 3.76 -25.57 -9.80
C LYS A 105 4.72 -26.56 -9.14
N ASN A 106 4.23 -27.42 -8.24
CA ASN A 106 5.03 -28.29 -7.37
C ASN A 106 5.15 -29.72 -7.90
N VAL A 107 5.33 -29.89 -9.21
CA VAL A 107 5.44 -31.20 -9.84
C VAL A 107 6.87 -31.72 -9.73
N THR A 108 7.07 -32.79 -8.97
CA THR A 108 8.39 -33.37 -8.72
C THR A 108 8.69 -34.59 -9.59
N HIS A 109 7.65 -35.32 -10.02
CA HIS A 109 7.78 -36.57 -10.77
C HIS A 109 6.81 -36.59 -11.94
N ILE A 110 7.30 -37.00 -13.11
CA ILE A 110 6.50 -37.25 -14.30
C ILE A 110 6.80 -38.67 -14.77
N MET A 111 5.78 -39.51 -14.88
CA MET A 111 5.92 -40.90 -15.30
C MET A 111 5.11 -41.18 -16.57
N GLY A 112 5.82 -41.44 -17.66
CA GLY A 112 5.28 -41.94 -18.91
C GLY A 112 5.00 -43.44 -18.83
N LEU A 113 3.72 -43.82 -18.72
CA LEU A 113 3.29 -45.22 -18.67
C LEU A 113 3.03 -45.84 -20.06
N ARG A 114 3.05 -45.03 -21.12
CA ARG A 114 2.89 -45.45 -22.52
C ARG A 114 3.95 -44.78 -23.38
N ALA A 115 4.31 -45.42 -24.48
CA ALA A 115 5.25 -44.85 -25.44
C ALA A 115 4.71 -43.54 -26.02
N PHE A 116 5.51 -42.48 -25.91
CA PHE A 116 5.26 -41.21 -26.57
C PHE A 116 5.78 -41.27 -28.00
N SER A 117 4.89 -41.18 -28.98
CA SER A 117 5.26 -41.18 -30.41
C SER A 117 5.57 -39.78 -30.95
N SER A 118 5.21 -38.71 -30.22
CA SER A 118 5.38 -37.32 -30.65
C SER A 118 6.26 -36.53 -29.69
N GLN A 119 7.30 -35.89 -30.22
CA GLN A 119 8.22 -35.05 -29.45
C GLN A 119 7.52 -33.82 -28.86
N LEU A 120 6.57 -33.21 -29.58
CA LEU A 120 5.82 -32.05 -29.09
C LEU A 120 5.04 -32.38 -27.81
N LEU A 121 4.44 -33.57 -27.75
CA LEU A 121 3.73 -34.02 -26.55
C LEU A 121 4.68 -34.27 -25.38
N CYS A 122 5.89 -34.79 -25.63
CA CYS A 122 6.92 -34.94 -24.60
C CYS A 122 7.28 -33.56 -24.00
N GLU A 123 7.58 -32.59 -24.85
CA GLU A 123 7.97 -31.23 -24.42
C GLU A 123 6.84 -30.54 -23.63
N GLN A 124 5.59 -30.67 -24.08
CA GLN A 124 4.43 -30.13 -23.36
C GLN A 124 4.22 -30.77 -21.99
N VAL A 125 4.38 -32.10 -21.87
CA VAL A 125 4.25 -32.81 -20.59
C VAL A 125 5.35 -32.37 -19.63
N ILE A 126 6.58 -32.26 -20.10
CA ILE A 126 7.73 -31.87 -19.28
C ILE A 126 7.66 -30.40 -18.87
N GLY A 127 7.21 -29.51 -19.77
CA GLY A 127 7.01 -28.10 -19.46
C GLY A 127 6.03 -27.83 -18.31
N ARG A 128 5.15 -28.78 -17.99
CA ARG A 128 4.29 -28.72 -16.79
C ARG A 128 5.09 -28.92 -15.49
N GLY A 129 6.19 -29.66 -15.55
CA GLY A 129 7.09 -29.92 -14.43
C GLY A 129 8.20 -28.89 -14.23
N LEU A 130 8.57 -28.14 -15.28
CA LEU A 130 9.67 -27.16 -15.23
C LEU A 130 9.29 -25.80 -14.64
N ARG A 131 8.27 -25.77 -13.77
CA ARG A 131 7.79 -24.55 -13.13
C ARG A 131 8.44 -24.42 -11.77
N ARG A 132 9.07 -23.27 -11.53
CA ARG A 132 9.75 -22.98 -10.27
C ARG A 132 8.73 -22.70 -9.15
N VAL A 133 8.97 -23.29 -7.98
CA VAL A 133 8.14 -23.06 -6.78
C VAL A 133 8.75 -21.99 -5.89
N SER A 134 10.07 -21.98 -5.73
CA SER A 134 10.82 -21.06 -4.88
C SER A 134 11.73 -20.14 -5.69
N TYR A 135 11.73 -18.86 -5.30
CA TYR A 135 12.63 -17.83 -5.83
C TYR A 135 13.77 -17.53 -4.84
N ASP A 136 13.99 -18.41 -3.86
CA ASP A 136 15.12 -18.33 -2.94
C ASP A 136 16.45 -18.33 -3.72
N ARG A 137 17.39 -17.50 -3.26
CA ARG A 137 18.72 -17.34 -3.85
C ARG A 137 19.81 -17.87 -2.93
N ASP A 138 20.89 -18.37 -3.51
CA ASP A 138 22.10 -18.77 -2.81
C ASP A 138 22.94 -17.55 -2.39
N GLU A 139 24.07 -17.80 -1.73
CA GLU A 139 25.02 -16.77 -1.26
C GLU A 139 25.60 -15.92 -2.40
N ASN A 140 25.59 -16.45 -3.63
CA ASN A 140 26.06 -15.76 -4.84
C ASN A 140 24.94 -14.96 -5.53
N GLY A 141 23.72 -14.99 -4.99
CA GLY A 141 22.56 -14.32 -5.55
C GLY A 141 21.92 -15.05 -6.74
N LEU A 142 22.27 -16.32 -6.97
CA LEU A 142 21.68 -17.17 -8.01
C LEU A 142 20.49 -17.96 -7.45
N PHE A 143 19.50 -18.25 -8.28
CA PHE A 143 18.38 -19.05 -7.85
C PHE A 143 18.79 -20.50 -7.58
N ILE A 144 18.34 -21.04 -6.45
CA ILE A 144 18.62 -22.44 -6.07
C ILE A 144 18.03 -23.37 -7.15
N PRO A 145 18.77 -24.39 -7.63
CA PRO A 145 18.25 -25.32 -8.62
C PRO A 145 17.10 -26.16 -8.06
N GLU A 146 16.05 -26.34 -8.86
CA GLU A 146 14.94 -27.25 -8.60
C GLU A 146 14.93 -28.32 -9.70
N TYR A 147 14.55 -29.55 -9.34
CA TYR A 147 14.61 -30.70 -10.23
C TYR A 147 13.24 -31.35 -10.37
N VAL A 148 12.95 -31.85 -11.57
CA VAL A 148 11.82 -32.73 -11.85
C VAL A 148 12.34 -34.05 -12.40
N ASN A 149 11.92 -35.16 -11.82
CA ASN A 149 12.31 -36.50 -12.26
C ASN A 149 11.34 -36.99 -13.34
N VAL A 150 11.86 -37.35 -14.51
CA VAL A 150 11.05 -37.78 -15.66
C VAL A 150 11.40 -39.23 -16.02
N PHE A 151 10.40 -40.11 -16.05
CA PHE A 151 10.55 -41.52 -16.36
C PHE A 151 9.73 -41.91 -17.59
N GLY A 152 10.26 -42.77 -18.46
CA GLY A 152 9.50 -43.35 -19.58
C GLY A 152 9.11 -42.36 -20.68
N VAL A 153 9.68 -41.15 -20.70
CA VAL A 153 9.50 -40.15 -21.75
C VAL A 153 10.83 -39.99 -22.50
N PRO A 154 10.89 -40.25 -23.82
CA PRO A 154 12.11 -40.10 -24.59
C PRO A 154 12.45 -38.61 -24.75
N LEU A 155 13.60 -38.21 -24.21
CA LEU A 155 14.12 -36.84 -24.25
C LEU A 155 15.28 -36.72 -25.23
N SER A 156 15.23 -35.72 -26.11
CA SER A 156 16.34 -35.32 -26.99
C SER A 156 17.34 -34.37 -26.30
N ILE A 157 16.94 -33.76 -25.17
CA ILE A 157 17.74 -32.80 -24.40
C ILE A 157 18.14 -33.44 -23.07
N PHE A 158 19.24 -34.21 -23.08
CA PHE A 158 19.88 -34.70 -21.86
C PHE A 158 21.04 -33.77 -21.50
N GLN A 159 21.00 -33.17 -20.32
CA GLN A 159 22.23 -32.80 -19.62
C GLN A 159 22.59 -33.98 -18.72
N ASP A 160 23.63 -34.71 -19.12
CA ASP A 160 24.21 -35.77 -18.29
C ASP A 160 24.91 -35.09 -17.11
N VAL A 161 24.21 -34.93 -15.99
CA VAL A 161 24.78 -34.32 -14.78
C VAL A 161 25.61 -35.36 -14.01
N GLY A 162 26.54 -36.02 -14.69
CA GLY A 162 27.51 -36.96 -14.10
C GLY A 162 26.91 -38.25 -13.51
N ASP A 163 27.61 -39.36 -13.71
CA ASP A 163 27.22 -40.71 -13.25
C ASP A 163 27.40 -40.93 -11.73
N ASP A 164 27.70 -39.87 -10.96
CA ASP A 164 27.81 -39.92 -9.50
C ASP A 164 26.41 -39.76 -8.88
N GLY A 165 25.57 -40.77 -9.08
CA GLY A 165 24.13 -40.81 -8.81
C GLY A 165 23.69 -40.64 -7.35
N VAL A 166 23.97 -39.48 -6.75
CA VAL A 166 23.28 -39.03 -5.55
C VAL A 166 21.96 -38.39 -5.99
N PRO A 167 20.80 -38.96 -5.68
CA PRO A 167 19.53 -38.34 -6.00
C PRO A 167 19.48 -36.93 -5.39
N PRO A 168 18.96 -35.92 -6.11
CA PRO A 168 18.85 -34.57 -5.56
C PRO A 168 18.07 -34.63 -4.24
N PRO A 169 18.50 -33.87 -3.22
CA PRO A 169 17.85 -33.91 -1.91
C PRO A 169 16.37 -33.55 -2.07
N PRO A 170 15.48 -34.14 -1.24
CA PRO A 170 14.07 -33.84 -1.32
C PRO A 170 13.85 -32.32 -1.13
N PRO A 171 12.90 -31.72 -1.86
CA PRO A 171 12.64 -30.29 -1.75
C PRO A 171 12.26 -29.95 -0.30
N LYS A 172 12.84 -28.87 0.22
CA LYS A 172 12.53 -28.39 1.58
C LYS A 172 11.05 -28.01 1.66
N PRO A 173 10.40 -28.23 2.81
CA PRO A 173 9.03 -27.75 3.01
C PRO A 173 9.00 -26.24 2.83
N SER A 174 8.03 -25.75 2.05
CA SER A 174 7.84 -24.33 1.81
C SER A 174 6.63 -23.79 2.57
N THR A 175 6.79 -22.57 3.07
CA THR A 175 5.72 -21.79 3.69
C THR A 175 5.07 -20.93 2.61
N GLN A 176 3.75 -21.03 2.48
CA GLN A 176 2.98 -20.16 1.60
C GLN A 176 2.78 -18.81 2.28
N ILE A 177 3.18 -17.74 1.60
CA ILE A 177 3.08 -16.37 2.09
C ILE A 177 2.08 -15.63 1.21
N LYS A 178 1.06 -15.08 1.84
CA LYS A 178 -0.05 -14.38 1.18
C LYS A 178 -0.54 -13.20 2.02
N SER A 179 -1.19 -12.26 1.33
CA SER A 179 -2.04 -11.27 1.99
C SER A 179 -3.36 -11.93 2.42
N LEU A 180 -3.84 -11.62 3.61
CA LEU A 180 -5.05 -12.19 4.20
C LEU A 180 -6.20 -11.17 4.10
N PRO A 181 -7.21 -11.39 3.24
CA PRO A 181 -8.36 -10.47 3.09
C PRO A 181 -9.11 -10.21 4.39
N GLU A 182 -9.23 -11.22 5.26
CA GLU A 182 -9.85 -11.12 6.58
C GLU A 182 -9.12 -10.14 7.52
N ARG A 183 -7.86 -9.79 7.22
CA ARG A 183 -7.04 -8.83 7.97
C ARG A 183 -6.97 -7.45 7.30
N HIS A 184 -8.00 -7.06 6.54
CA HIS A 184 -8.07 -5.74 5.88
C HIS A 184 -7.87 -4.56 6.85
N ALA A 185 -8.25 -4.69 8.13
CA ALA A 185 -8.02 -3.63 9.14
C ALA A 185 -6.52 -3.34 9.42
N LEU A 186 -5.62 -4.24 9.02
CA LEU A 186 -4.17 -4.13 9.16
C LEU A 186 -3.49 -3.70 7.86
N GLU A 187 -4.26 -3.43 6.81
CA GLU A 187 -3.77 -3.03 5.50
C GLU A 187 -2.92 -1.76 5.58
N ILE A 188 -1.75 -1.79 4.95
CA ILE A 188 -0.89 -0.60 4.79
C ILE A 188 -0.91 -0.21 3.32
N ARG A 189 -1.23 1.07 3.09
CA ARG A 189 -1.36 1.69 1.77
C ARG A 189 -0.28 2.74 1.58
N TRP A 190 0.31 2.83 0.40
CA TRP A 190 1.33 3.82 0.07
C TRP A 190 1.19 4.38 -1.36
N PRO A 191 1.59 5.63 -1.59
CA PRO A 191 1.60 6.20 -2.93
C PRO A 191 2.75 5.60 -3.78
N ASN A 192 2.47 5.33 -5.05
CA ASN A 192 3.49 4.93 -6.01
C ASN A 192 4.08 6.17 -6.68
N VAL A 193 5.25 6.59 -6.21
CA VAL A 193 5.93 7.79 -6.70
C VAL A 193 6.95 7.43 -7.78
N LEU A 194 6.75 7.93 -9.00
CA LEU A 194 7.65 7.74 -10.14
C LEU A 194 8.88 8.65 -10.08
N ARG A 195 8.75 9.85 -9.52
CA ARG A 195 9.83 10.79 -9.22
C ARG A 195 9.31 11.93 -8.35
N ILE A 196 10.23 12.73 -7.84
CA ILE A 196 9.93 13.95 -7.10
C ILE A 196 10.62 15.08 -7.86
N ASP A 197 9.82 16.03 -8.33
CA ASP A 197 10.31 17.20 -9.04
C ASP A 197 10.42 18.37 -8.05
N THR A 198 11.54 19.09 -8.08
CA THR A 198 11.67 20.35 -7.36
C THR A 198 11.14 21.45 -8.26
N VAL A 199 10.00 22.02 -7.92
CA VAL A 199 9.41 23.14 -8.63
C VAL A 199 9.63 24.43 -7.86
N VAL A 200 10.00 25.49 -8.57
CA VAL A 200 10.09 26.82 -8.00
C VAL A 200 8.73 27.49 -8.14
N ARG A 201 8.09 27.83 -7.01
CA ARG A 201 6.82 28.56 -7.01
C ARG A 201 6.98 29.89 -6.26
N PRO A 202 6.35 30.97 -6.74
CA PRO A 202 6.31 32.21 -6.00
C PRO A 202 5.36 32.07 -4.80
N GLU A 203 5.89 32.37 -3.62
CA GLU A 203 5.18 32.46 -2.35
C GLU A 203 5.21 33.90 -1.82
N LEU A 204 4.10 34.33 -1.24
CA LEU A 204 3.97 35.62 -0.57
C LEU A 204 4.51 35.51 0.85
N HIS A 205 5.53 36.31 1.14
CA HIS A 205 6.17 36.35 2.44
C HIS A 205 5.95 37.70 3.13
N ILE A 206 5.68 37.66 4.43
CA ILE A 206 5.64 38.82 5.33
C ILE A 206 6.59 38.56 6.48
N ASP A 207 7.53 39.49 6.71
CA ASP A 207 8.31 39.51 7.94
C ASP A 207 7.55 40.28 9.02
N TRP A 208 6.86 39.54 9.88
CA TRP A 208 6.02 40.09 10.96
C TRP A 208 6.78 40.97 11.96
N SER A 209 8.11 40.84 12.06
CA SER A 209 8.92 41.67 12.95
C SER A 209 9.11 43.10 12.44
N LEU A 210 8.97 43.30 11.12
CA LEU A 210 9.12 44.58 10.44
C LEU A 210 7.78 45.28 10.17
N VAL A 211 6.65 44.62 10.41
CA VAL A 211 5.33 45.20 10.13
C VAL A 211 4.99 46.25 11.18
N GLU A 212 4.81 47.49 10.73
CA GLU A 212 4.39 48.59 11.58
C GLU A 212 2.97 48.35 12.12
N THR A 213 2.72 48.75 13.37
CA THR A 213 1.40 48.62 14.00
C THR A 213 0.38 49.49 13.28
N LEU A 214 -0.70 48.88 12.78
CA LEU A 214 -1.84 49.61 12.21
C LEU A 214 -2.85 49.89 13.32
N THR A 215 -3.07 51.17 13.62
CA THR A 215 -4.08 51.59 14.60
C THR A 215 -5.36 52.00 13.90
N LEU A 216 -6.48 51.32 14.21
CA LEU A 216 -7.81 51.73 13.75
C LEU A 216 -8.49 52.57 14.83
N ASP A 217 -8.61 53.87 14.56
CA ASP A 217 -9.29 54.81 15.45
C ASP A 217 -10.79 54.85 15.15
N PRO A 218 -11.68 54.45 16.08
CA PRO A 218 -13.12 54.52 15.90
C PRO A 218 -13.64 55.93 15.64
N ALA A 219 -13.01 56.97 16.20
CA ALA A 219 -13.43 58.36 16.02
C ALA A 219 -13.14 58.89 14.60
N LEU A 220 -12.14 58.32 13.95
CA LEU A 220 -11.76 58.66 12.56
C LEU A 220 -12.38 57.73 11.53
N THR A 221 -13.18 56.75 11.96
CA THR A 221 -13.83 55.77 11.07
C THR A 221 -15.24 56.25 10.73
N PRO A 222 -15.49 56.77 9.52
CA PRO A 222 -16.84 57.16 9.11
C PRO A 222 -17.73 55.93 8.94
N VAL A 223 -18.98 56.04 9.37
CA VAL A 223 -20.00 55.00 9.18
C VAL A 223 -20.63 55.20 7.80
N SER A 224 -20.69 54.14 6.99
CA SER A 224 -21.35 54.23 5.68
C SER A 224 -22.86 54.43 5.83
N ALA A 225 -23.47 55.12 4.86
CA ALA A 225 -24.92 55.40 4.88
C ALA A 225 -25.77 54.12 5.00
N ASP A 226 -25.30 53.01 4.42
CA ASP A 226 -25.98 51.71 4.47
C ASP A 226 -25.96 51.06 5.87
N LEU A 227 -24.99 51.43 6.71
CA LEU A 227 -24.79 50.87 8.06
C LEU A 227 -25.31 51.78 9.17
N ALA A 228 -25.48 53.08 8.89
CA ALA A 228 -25.98 54.05 9.85
C ALA A 228 -27.31 53.59 10.51
N PRO A 229 -28.32 53.04 9.80
CA PRO A 229 -29.56 52.58 10.43
C PRO A 229 -29.36 51.49 11.48
N ALA A 230 -28.47 50.52 11.24
CA ALA A 230 -28.17 49.42 12.17
C ALA A 230 -27.36 49.88 13.39
N LEU A 231 -26.76 51.07 13.31
CA LEU A 231 -25.90 51.68 14.33
C LEU A 231 -26.55 52.91 14.98
N GLY A 232 -27.88 53.02 14.92
CA GLY A 232 -28.63 54.10 15.58
C GLY A 232 -28.50 55.48 14.92
N GLY A 233 -28.18 55.52 13.62
CA GLY A 233 -28.00 56.75 12.85
C GLY A 233 -26.65 57.44 13.04
N ALA A 234 -25.68 56.78 13.70
CA ALA A 234 -24.36 57.33 13.96
C ALA A 234 -23.59 57.63 12.66
N THR A 235 -22.87 58.76 12.64
CA THR A 235 -22.02 59.16 11.51
C THR A 235 -20.56 58.72 11.67
N ALA A 236 -20.15 58.46 12.91
CA ALA A 236 -18.86 57.91 13.30
C ALA A 236 -19.04 56.78 14.33
N LEU A 237 -18.08 55.87 14.42
CA LEU A 237 -18.26 54.64 15.19
C LEU A 237 -18.17 54.86 16.71
N ASP A 238 -17.45 55.88 17.15
CA ASP A 238 -17.36 56.31 18.55
C ASP A 238 -18.70 56.80 19.13
N GLN A 239 -19.63 57.21 18.26
CA GLN A 239 -21.00 57.66 18.63
C GLN A 239 -21.99 56.50 18.77
N VAL A 240 -21.56 55.25 18.56
CA VAL A 240 -22.45 54.07 18.57
C VAL A 240 -22.67 53.55 19.99
N HIS A 241 -23.86 53.82 20.52
CA HIS A 241 -24.27 53.39 21.86
C HIS A 241 -25.10 52.09 21.88
N GLY A 242 -25.63 51.66 20.72
CA GLY A 242 -26.41 50.43 20.58
C GLY A 242 -26.33 49.91 19.13
N ILE A 243 -26.36 48.58 18.98
CA ILE A 243 -26.25 47.90 17.67
C ILE A 243 -27.48 47.03 17.49
N ASP A 244 -28.26 47.28 16.45
CA ASP A 244 -29.37 46.42 16.07
C ASP A 244 -28.88 45.30 15.14
N LEU A 245 -28.72 44.12 15.71
CA LEU A 245 -28.28 42.92 15.02
C LEU A 245 -29.20 42.53 13.85
N ALA A 246 -30.50 42.82 13.92
CA ALA A 246 -31.46 42.46 12.87
C ALA A 246 -31.30 43.32 11.61
N LEU A 247 -30.72 44.52 11.75
CA LEU A 247 -30.48 45.46 10.67
C LEU A 247 -29.07 45.35 10.09
N LEU A 248 -28.18 44.58 10.72
CA LEU A 248 -26.83 44.36 10.22
C LEU A 248 -26.83 43.39 9.01
N PRO A 249 -26.16 43.75 7.90
CA PRO A 249 -26.01 42.86 6.76
C PRO A 249 -25.38 41.51 7.12
N GLU A 250 -25.65 40.44 6.37
CA GLU A 250 -24.97 39.14 6.55
C GLU A 250 -23.44 39.17 6.25
N GLY A 251 -22.94 40.32 5.76
CA GLY A 251 -21.54 40.55 5.41
C GLY A 251 -20.53 40.49 6.56
N PHE A 252 -20.99 40.51 7.83
CA PHE A 252 -20.14 40.74 9.01
C PHE A 252 -19.57 39.47 9.66
N ARG A 253 -19.69 38.30 9.01
CA ARG A 253 -19.02 37.07 9.47
C ARG A 253 -17.53 37.13 9.16
N LEU A 254 -16.67 36.78 10.13
CA LEU A 254 -15.20 36.88 10.01
C LEU A 254 -14.64 36.26 8.71
N GLN A 255 -15.06 35.04 8.34
CA GLN A 255 -14.63 34.41 7.08
C GLN A 255 -14.97 35.26 5.84
N ARG A 256 -16.14 35.90 5.81
CA ARG A 256 -16.56 36.75 4.69
C ARG A 256 -15.73 38.04 4.66
N LEU A 257 -15.29 38.54 5.81
CA LEU A 257 -14.37 39.69 5.92
C LEU A 257 -12.99 39.35 5.37
N VAL A 258 -12.42 38.24 5.84
CA VAL A 258 -11.13 37.73 5.38
C VAL A 258 -11.17 37.53 3.86
N PHE A 259 -12.23 36.89 3.34
CA PHE A 259 -12.38 36.68 1.91
C PHE A 259 -12.49 37.99 1.12
N ARG A 260 -13.28 38.96 1.60
CA ARG A 260 -13.43 40.26 0.92
C ARG A 260 -12.13 41.06 0.92
N ALA A 261 -11.39 41.04 2.03
CA ALA A 261 -10.08 41.69 2.12
C ALA A 261 -9.05 40.99 1.22
N ALA A 262 -9.05 39.65 1.19
CA ALA A 262 -8.20 38.87 0.29
C ALA A 262 -8.55 39.13 -1.19
N GLN A 263 -9.83 39.28 -1.54
CA GLN A 263 -10.27 39.63 -2.89
C GLN A 263 -9.76 41.02 -3.30
N LYS A 264 -9.89 42.02 -2.42
CA LYS A 264 -9.32 43.36 -2.66
C LYS A 264 -7.80 43.33 -2.82
N ALA A 265 -7.12 42.53 -2.00
CA ALA A 265 -5.67 42.35 -2.11
C ALA A 265 -5.28 41.65 -3.43
N PHE A 266 -6.08 40.66 -3.84
CA PHE A 266 -5.91 39.91 -5.08
C PHE A 266 -6.08 40.83 -6.29
N ASP A 267 -7.11 41.68 -6.30
CA ASP A 267 -7.35 42.62 -7.39
C ASP A 267 -6.16 43.57 -7.62
N GLN A 268 -5.43 43.93 -6.56
CA GLN A 268 -4.23 44.77 -6.63
C GLN A 268 -2.97 44.01 -7.10
N LEU A 269 -2.81 42.74 -6.71
CA LEU A 269 -1.58 41.96 -6.99
C LEU A 269 -1.65 41.05 -8.23
N GLN A 270 -2.85 40.66 -8.69
CA GLN A 270 -3.03 39.65 -9.74
C GLN A 270 -2.32 39.96 -11.07
N ALA A 271 -2.11 41.25 -11.38
CA ALA A 271 -1.46 41.66 -12.62
C ALA A 271 0.06 41.48 -12.57
N ALA A 272 0.67 41.55 -11.38
CA ALA A 272 2.11 41.40 -11.17
C ALA A 272 2.52 39.94 -10.92
N PHE A 273 1.60 39.11 -10.41
CA PHE A 273 1.87 37.73 -10.03
C PHE A 273 1.80 36.78 -11.24
N LYS A 274 2.92 36.12 -11.56
CA LYS A 274 3.07 35.31 -12.79
C LYS A 274 2.55 33.86 -12.67
N SER A 275 2.12 33.42 -11.48
CA SER A 275 1.72 32.03 -11.22
C SER A 275 0.19 31.85 -11.13
N ASN A 276 -0.27 30.69 -10.65
CA ASN A 276 -1.68 30.33 -10.55
C ASN A 276 -2.46 31.34 -9.67
N ARG A 277 -3.54 31.91 -10.25
CA ARG A 277 -4.44 32.86 -9.58
C ARG A 277 -5.14 32.27 -8.35
N GLU A 278 -5.56 31.02 -8.41
CA GLU A 278 -6.21 30.35 -7.27
C GLU A 278 -5.24 30.21 -6.10
N TYR A 279 -3.96 29.91 -6.40
CA TYR A 279 -2.90 29.80 -5.41
C TYR A 279 -2.59 31.16 -4.77
N LEU A 280 -2.56 32.25 -5.56
CA LEU A 280 -2.42 33.60 -5.04
C LEU A 280 -3.53 33.96 -4.04
N LEU A 281 -4.78 33.65 -4.38
CA LEU A 281 -5.93 33.93 -3.52
C LEU A 281 -5.84 33.18 -2.19
N LEU A 282 -5.48 31.90 -2.21
CA LEU A 282 -5.31 31.09 -0.98
C LEU A 282 -4.22 31.66 -0.06
N GLN A 283 -3.10 32.11 -0.62
CA GLN A 283 -2.04 32.76 0.15
C GLN A 283 -2.51 34.06 0.79
N LEU A 284 -3.23 34.90 0.03
CA LEU A 284 -3.77 36.16 0.53
C LEU A 284 -4.82 35.96 1.63
N ILE A 285 -5.68 34.95 1.51
CA ILE A 285 -6.63 34.58 2.59
C ILE A 285 -5.86 34.30 3.88
N ARG A 286 -4.80 33.47 3.82
CA ARG A 286 -4.00 33.13 5.00
C ARG A 286 -3.30 34.34 5.60
N LEU A 287 -2.70 35.21 4.78
CA LEU A 287 -2.00 36.41 5.25
C LEU A 287 -2.95 37.43 5.87
N VAL A 288 -4.13 37.65 5.28
CA VAL A 288 -5.16 38.54 5.81
C VAL A 288 -5.70 38.01 7.15
N GLU A 289 -5.97 36.70 7.25
CA GLU A 289 -6.42 36.07 8.48
C GLU A 289 -5.39 36.22 9.61
N GLN A 290 -4.11 35.96 9.30
CA GLN A 290 -2.99 36.18 10.23
C GLN A 290 -2.89 37.65 10.66
N PHE A 291 -3.00 38.60 9.74
CA PHE A 291 -2.90 40.03 10.04
C PHE A 291 -4.03 40.49 10.96
N ILE A 292 -5.28 40.15 10.64
CA ILE A 292 -6.46 40.51 11.44
C ILE A 292 -6.41 39.89 12.84
N GLY A 293 -5.86 38.67 12.96
CA GLY A 293 -5.68 37.97 14.24
C GLY A 293 -4.47 38.42 15.06
N SER A 294 -3.52 39.15 14.46
CA SER A 294 -2.26 39.53 15.10
C SER A 294 -2.39 40.73 16.05
N ALA A 295 -1.38 40.91 16.91
CA ALA A 295 -1.26 42.10 17.77
C ALA A 295 -0.86 43.38 17.00
N VAL A 296 -0.50 43.26 15.72
CA VAL A 296 -0.11 44.39 14.85
C VAL A 296 -1.31 45.26 14.51
N LEU A 297 -2.52 44.69 14.49
CA LEU A 297 -3.76 45.45 14.32
C LEU A 297 -4.28 45.92 15.68
N ARG A 298 -4.08 47.20 15.99
CA ARG A 298 -4.46 47.79 17.29
C ARG A 298 -5.74 48.62 17.17
N ILE A 299 -6.63 48.46 18.13
CA ILE A 299 -7.81 49.32 18.33
C ILE A 299 -7.67 49.96 19.71
N PRO A 300 -7.51 51.30 19.84
CA PRO A 300 -7.21 51.97 21.09
C PRO A 300 -8.49 52.21 21.92
N SER A 301 -9.33 51.18 22.06
CA SER A 301 -10.59 51.27 22.82
C SER A 301 -11.08 49.87 23.22
N ASP A 302 -11.17 49.61 24.52
CA ASP A 302 -11.67 48.32 25.05
C ASP A 302 -13.14 48.07 24.67
N TYR A 303 -13.95 49.14 24.62
CA TYR A 303 -15.35 49.06 24.19
C TYR A 303 -15.50 48.49 22.76
N HIS A 304 -14.56 48.82 21.87
CA HIS A 304 -14.56 48.40 20.48
C HIS A 304 -13.82 47.08 20.21
N GLN A 305 -13.21 46.48 21.23
CA GLN A 305 -12.60 45.14 21.14
C GLN A 305 -13.65 44.02 21.15
N GLU A 306 -14.90 44.31 21.51
CA GLU A 306 -16.00 43.35 21.42
C GLU A 306 -16.07 42.75 19.99
N PRO A 307 -16.22 41.41 19.83
CA PRO A 307 -16.13 40.76 18.52
C PRO A 307 -16.96 41.38 17.40
N LEU A 308 -18.18 41.85 17.68
CA LEU A 308 -19.05 42.46 16.67
C LEU A 308 -18.55 43.86 16.25
N ARG A 309 -18.23 44.74 17.21
CA ARG A 309 -17.69 46.09 16.95
C ARG A 309 -16.34 46.03 16.24
N LYS A 310 -15.47 45.12 16.66
CA LYS A 310 -14.18 44.87 16.00
C LYS A 310 -14.36 44.48 14.54
N ARG A 311 -15.32 43.60 14.23
CA ARG A 311 -15.65 43.20 12.85
C ARG A 311 -16.19 44.38 12.03
N ILE A 312 -17.02 45.23 12.61
CA ILE A 312 -17.54 46.44 11.95
C ILE A 312 -16.39 47.41 11.62
N LEU A 313 -15.48 47.65 12.58
CA LEU A 313 -14.27 48.46 12.36
C LEU A 313 -13.41 47.94 11.21
N ILE A 314 -13.19 46.63 11.16
CA ILE A 314 -12.41 45.98 10.11
C ILE A 314 -13.08 46.17 8.74
N VAL A 315 -14.41 46.03 8.66
CA VAL A 315 -15.16 46.24 7.41
C VAL A 315 -15.04 47.66 6.91
N LEU A 316 -15.26 48.64 7.79
CA LEU A 316 -15.24 50.05 7.44
C LEU A 316 -13.85 50.52 7.01
N ASN A 317 -12.79 49.90 7.55
CA ASN A 317 -11.40 50.23 7.24
C ASN A 317 -10.70 49.17 6.35
N ILE A 318 -11.47 48.35 5.60
CA ILE A 318 -10.92 47.21 4.86
C ILE A 318 -9.86 47.63 3.83
N ASP A 319 -10.03 48.80 3.20
CA ASP A 319 -9.06 49.31 2.22
C ASP A 319 -7.74 49.71 2.87
N ILE A 320 -7.78 50.36 4.04
CA ILE A 320 -6.60 50.74 4.81
C ILE A 320 -5.85 49.48 5.27
N ILE A 321 -6.58 48.48 5.77
CA ILE A 321 -6.01 47.19 6.19
C ILE A 321 -5.31 46.50 5.03
N VAL A 322 -5.96 46.40 3.87
CA VAL A 322 -5.40 45.75 2.68
C VAL A 322 -4.17 46.52 2.17
N GLN A 323 -4.26 47.84 2.05
CA GLN A 323 -3.12 48.66 1.63
C GLN A 323 -1.94 48.55 2.59
N HIS A 324 -2.18 48.58 3.90
CA HIS A 324 -1.15 48.42 4.91
C HIS A 324 -0.49 47.05 4.80
N LEU A 325 -1.28 45.97 4.76
CA LEU A 325 -0.79 44.61 4.61
C LEU A 325 0.10 44.47 3.38
N LEU A 326 -0.38 44.92 2.22
CA LEU A 326 0.32 44.77 0.95
C LEU A 326 1.66 45.51 0.88
N ARG A 327 1.89 46.56 1.67
CA ARG A 327 3.19 47.25 1.77
C ARG A 327 4.31 46.36 2.30
N PHE A 328 3.96 45.33 3.08
CA PHE A 328 4.91 44.39 3.69
C PHE A 328 4.90 43.02 3.03
N VAL A 329 4.07 42.82 2.01
CA VAL A 329 4.04 41.58 1.23
C VAL A 329 5.13 41.63 0.18
N SER A 330 6.01 40.62 0.21
CA SER A 330 7.04 40.40 -0.81
C SER A 330 6.82 39.07 -1.51
N GLU A 331 7.08 39.02 -2.82
CA GLU A 331 7.10 37.76 -3.58
C GLU A 331 8.50 37.14 -3.46
N GLN A 332 8.56 35.91 -2.95
CA GLN A 332 9.79 35.13 -2.85
C GLN A 332 9.60 33.79 -3.56
N ASN A 333 10.64 33.33 -4.25
CA ASN A 333 10.62 32.02 -4.88
C ASN A 333 10.98 30.96 -3.84
N SER A 334 10.08 30.01 -3.62
CA SER A 334 10.26 28.89 -2.70
C SER A 334 10.33 27.59 -3.51
N GLU A 335 11.27 26.72 -3.15
CA GLU A 335 11.36 25.38 -3.73
C GLU A 335 10.32 24.47 -3.06
N ARG A 336 9.47 23.84 -3.87
CA ARG A 336 8.49 22.87 -3.42
C ARG A 336 8.78 21.51 -4.06
N LEU A 337 8.71 20.47 -3.25
CA LEU A 337 8.79 19.09 -3.72
C LEU A 337 7.40 18.65 -4.20
N GLU A 338 7.30 18.26 -5.48
CA GLU A 338 6.09 17.70 -6.06
C GLU A 338 6.30 16.22 -6.41
N PRO A 339 5.62 15.30 -5.70
CA PRO A 339 5.65 13.90 -6.07
C PRO A 339 4.83 13.68 -7.34
N ILE A 340 5.44 13.03 -8.34
CA ILE A 340 4.76 12.59 -9.55
C ILE A 340 4.37 11.13 -9.35
N PHE A 341 3.07 10.88 -9.25
CA PHE A 341 2.52 9.55 -9.06
C PHE A 341 2.43 8.77 -10.37
N ASP A 342 2.41 7.45 -10.25
CA ASP A 342 2.07 6.55 -11.35
C ASP A 342 0.63 6.79 -11.80
N THR A 343 0.40 6.94 -13.11
CA THR A 343 -0.92 7.26 -13.67
C THR A 343 -1.87 6.07 -13.66
N ASP A 344 -1.34 4.87 -13.82
CA ASP A 344 -2.14 3.64 -13.94
C ASP A 344 -2.42 3.06 -12.56
N LYS A 345 -1.42 3.13 -11.67
CA LYS A 345 -1.51 2.66 -10.29
C LYS A 345 -0.96 3.71 -9.33
N PRO A 346 -1.70 4.79 -8.99
CA PRO A 346 -1.19 5.86 -8.12
C PRO A 346 -0.93 5.40 -6.68
N GLN A 347 -1.53 4.30 -6.25
CA GLN A 347 -1.42 3.77 -4.90
C GLN A 347 -1.29 2.24 -4.93
N SER A 348 -0.45 1.70 -4.05
CA SER A 348 -0.32 0.27 -3.80
C SER A 348 -0.65 -0.06 -2.34
N SER A 349 -0.82 -1.34 -2.07
CA SER A 349 -1.18 -1.85 -0.76
C SER A 349 -0.56 -3.21 -0.46
N THR A 350 -0.44 -3.56 0.82
CA THR A 350 -0.21 -4.94 1.28
C THR A 350 -1.28 -5.93 0.76
N ALA A 351 -2.47 -5.47 0.40
CA ALA A 351 -3.51 -6.29 -0.22
C ALA A 351 -3.12 -6.80 -1.62
N ASP A 352 -2.24 -6.08 -2.33
CA ASP A 352 -1.85 -6.39 -3.70
C ASP A 352 -0.72 -7.43 -3.80
N MET A 353 -0.16 -7.87 -2.66
CA MET A 353 0.99 -8.77 -2.65
C MET A 353 0.60 -10.13 -3.25
N PRO A 354 1.28 -10.58 -4.33
CA PRO A 354 1.00 -11.88 -4.91
C PRO A 354 1.35 -12.99 -3.94
N VAL A 355 0.69 -14.14 -4.07
CA VAL A 355 1.06 -15.33 -3.29
C VAL A 355 2.41 -15.84 -3.74
N TRP A 356 3.30 -16.08 -2.78
CA TRP A 356 4.64 -16.63 -3.02
C TRP A 356 5.00 -17.66 -1.94
N TYR A 357 6.13 -18.34 -2.11
CA TYR A 357 6.56 -19.43 -1.24
C TYR A 357 8.02 -19.24 -0.86
N SER A 358 8.36 -19.51 0.40
CA SER A 358 9.74 -19.53 0.88
C SER A 358 10.06 -20.84 1.58
N THR A 359 11.28 -21.34 1.41
CA THR A 359 11.82 -22.48 2.18
C THR A 359 12.56 -22.06 3.45
N LYS A 360 12.71 -20.75 3.66
CA LYS A 360 13.33 -20.17 4.86
C LYS A 360 12.39 -20.26 6.07
N PRO A 361 12.91 -20.22 7.30
CA PRO A 361 12.09 -20.08 8.49
C PRO A 361 11.16 -18.88 8.39
N CYS A 362 9.88 -19.10 8.71
CA CYS A 362 8.83 -18.10 8.64
C CYS A 362 8.08 -18.10 9.97
N PHE A 363 7.63 -16.93 10.40
CA PHE A 363 6.82 -16.78 11.61
C PHE A 363 5.47 -16.20 11.25
N GLU A 364 4.41 -16.79 11.79
CA GLU A 364 3.05 -16.30 11.61
C GLU A 364 2.87 -14.95 12.31
N THR A 365 2.16 -14.04 11.66
CA THR A 365 1.89 -12.69 12.17
C THR A 365 0.48 -12.58 12.72
N SER A 366 0.24 -11.60 13.59
CA SER A 366 -1.11 -11.17 14.00
C SER A 366 -1.35 -9.68 13.76
N LYS A 367 -0.31 -8.84 13.82
CA LYS A 367 -0.34 -7.39 13.51
C LYS A 367 0.03 -7.04 12.06
N SER A 368 0.01 -8.02 11.16
CA SER A 368 0.24 -7.80 9.73
C SER A 368 -0.91 -8.39 8.91
N GLN A 369 -1.26 -7.72 7.80
CA GLN A 369 -2.13 -8.32 6.79
C GLN A 369 -1.42 -9.48 6.07
N ILE A 370 -0.09 -9.47 6.00
CA ILE A 370 0.70 -10.54 5.41
C ILE A 370 0.83 -11.69 6.40
N SER A 371 0.42 -12.88 5.99
CA SER A 371 0.32 -14.09 6.85
C SER A 371 1.58 -14.41 7.66
N HIS A 372 2.77 -14.19 7.09
CA HIS A 372 4.04 -14.55 7.71
C HIS A 372 5.12 -13.51 7.41
N VAL A 373 6.13 -13.44 8.28
CA VAL A 373 7.40 -12.75 8.03
C VAL A 373 8.50 -13.79 7.84
N VAL A 374 9.29 -13.63 6.78
CA VAL A 374 10.46 -14.48 6.50
C VAL A 374 11.66 -14.01 7.31
N ASP A 375 12.35 -14.96 7.93
CA ASP A 375 13.59 -14.75 8.67
C ASP A 375 14.78 -14.69 7.72
N ASP A 376 15.05 -13.50 7.17
CA ASP A 376 16.23 -13.28 6.33
C ASP A 376 17.47 -12.94 7.15
N SER A 377 17.28 -12.38 8.35
CA SER A 377 18.35 -12.05 9.28
C SER A 377 17.86 -12.05 10.72
N THR A 378 18.78 -12.38 11.64
CA THR A 378 18.52 -12.35 13.09
C THR A 378 18.02 -10.99 13.58
N TRP A 379 18.39 -9.90 12.89
CA TRP A 379 17.97 -8.54 13.21
C TRP A 379 16.53 -8.28 12.80
N GLU A 380 16.14 -8.68 11.58
CA GLU A 380 14.75 -8.56 11.12
C GLU A 380 13.80 -9.43 11.93
N HIS A 381 14.22 -10.63 12.31
CA HIS A 381 13.45 -11.49 13.20
C HIS A 381 13.17 -10.81 14.54
N TYR A 382 14.22 -10.24 15.14
CA TYR A 382 14.08 -9.51 16.40
C TYR A 382 13.12 -8.32 16.26
N VAL A 383 13.29 -7.49 15.23
CA VAL A 383 12.46 -6.31 14.99
C VAL A 383 11.00 -6.71 14.74
N ALA A 384 10.74 -7.69 13.89
CA ALA A 384 9.39 -8.20 13.65
C ALA A 384 8.74 -8.69 14.96
N GLY A 385 9.50 -9.40 15.81
CA GLY A 385 9.01 -9.83 17.13
C GLY A 385 8.67 -8.68 18.08
N VAL A 386 9.39 -7.56 18.00
CA VAL A 386 9.06 -6.34 18.78
C VAL A 386 7.81 -5.65 18.22
N LEU A 387 7.71 -5.51 16.89
CA LEU A 387 6.56 -4.88 16.23
C LEU A 387 5.26 -5.64 16.53
N GLU A 388 5.31 -6.96 16.52
CA GLU A 388 4.17 -7.85 16.80
C GLU A 388 3.60 -7.64 18.22
N LYS A 389 4.45 -7.29 19.20
CA LYS A 389 4.07 -7.14 20.61
C LYS A 389 3.82 -5.71 21.06
N SER A 390 4.31 -4.71 20.33
CA SER A 390 4.28 -3.31 20.76
C SER A 390 2.89 -2.69 20.64
N GLU A 391 2.36 -2.09 21.71
CA GLU A 391 1.08 -1.35 21.69
C GLU A 391 1.14 -0.08 20.84
N ARG A 392 2.34 0.45 20.58
CA ARG A 392 2.55 1.63 19.72
C ARG A 392 2.40 1.31 18.23
N VAL A 393 2.33 0.03 17.87
CA VAL A 393 2.18 -0.45 16.49
C VAL A 393 0.74 -0.94 16.30
N HIS A 394 0.04 -0.31 15.36
CA HIS A 394 -1.28 -0.76 14.89
C HIS A 394 -1.12 -1.93 13.92
N SER A 395 -0.31 -1.74 12.88
CA SER A 395 0.06 -2.81 11.95
C SER A 395 1.46 -2.61 11.38
N TYR A 396 2.04 -3.67 10.84
CA TYR A 396 3.32 -3.59 10.14
C TYR A 396 3.37 -4.56 8.96
N ALA A 397 4.28 -4.32 8.03
CA ALA A 397 4.60 -5.25 6.97
C ALA A 397 6.09 -5.18 6.65
N LYS A 398 6.74 -6.34 6.57
CA LYS A 398 8.05 -6.45 5.92
C LYS A 398 7.86 -6.20 4.43
N ASN A 399 8.71 -5.37 3.84
CA ASN A 399 8.62 -4.98 2.44
C ASN A 399 9.21 -6.05 1.51
N ASP A 400 8.63 -7.23 1.59
CA ASP A 400 9.04 -8.40 0.82
C ASP A 400 7.96 -8.73 -0.21
N HIS A 401 8.33 -8.66 -1.49
CA HIS A 401 7.40 -8.78 -2.63
C HIS A 401 6.22 -7.77 -2.63
N LEU A 402 6.23 -6.73 -1.79
CA LEU A 402 5.20 -5.68 -1.76
C LEU A 402 5.37 -4.65 -2.89
N GLY A 403 6.61 -4.41 -3.30
CA GLY A 403 6.94 -3.46 -4.36
C GLY A 403 7.04 -1.99 -3.90
N PHE A 404 7.07 -1.72 -2.58
CA PHE A 404 7.38 -0.38 -2.09
C PHE A 404 8.86 -0.07 -2.34
N GLN A 405 9.12 0.98 -3.11
CA GLN A 405 10.46 1.36 -3.52
C GLN A 405 10.60 2.87 -3.64
N VAL A 406 11.77 3.38 -3.27
CA VAL A 406 12.16 4.78 -3.41
C VAL A 406 13.25 4.89 -4.46
N LEU A 407 13.11 5.84 -5.37
CA LEU A 407 14.14 6.13 -6.36
C LEU A 407 15.21 7.05 -5.76
N TYR A 408 16.47 6.71 -6.01
CA TYR A 408 17.61 7.52 -5.57
C TYR A 408 18.67 7.59 -6.68
N LEU A 409 19.46 8.66 -6.66
CA LEU A 409 20.59 8.84 -7.56
C LEU A 409 21.86 8.31 -6.88
N TRP A 410 22.63 7.48 -7.59
CA TRP A 410 23.91 6.99 -7.12
C TRP A 410 24.93 6.94 -8.24
N ARG A 411 26.04 7.68 -8.09
CA ARG A 411 27.12 7.78 -9.08
C ARG A 411 26.61 8.03 -10.51
N GLY A 412 25.68 8.98 -10.65
CA GLY A 412 25.09 9.36 -11.94
C GLY A 412 24.02 8.42 -12.49
N SER A 413 23.71 7.31 -11.81
CA SER A 413 22.65 6.38 -12.24
C SER A 413 21.45 6.40 -11.29
N LYS A 414 20.24 6.42 -11.84
CA LYS A 414 19.00 6.23 -11.07
C LYS A 414 18.92 4.77 -10.61
N ARG A 415 18.67 4.54 -9.33
CA ARG A 415 18.54 3.22 -8.72
C ARG A 415 17.28 3.15 -7.86
N ARG A 416 16.83 1.93 -7.59
CA ARG A 416 15.70 1.63 -6.71
C ARG A 416 16.23 1.16 -5.36
N TYR A 417 15.64 1.67 -4.31
CA TYR A 417 15.90 1.29 -2.93
C TYR A 417 14.60 0.73 -2.35
N VAL A 418 14.68 -0.46 -1.76
CA VAL A 418 13.57 -1.15 -1.09
C VAL A 418 13.89 -1.10 0.40
N PRO A 419 13.18 -0.28 1.20
CA PRO A 419 13.32 -0.25 2.66
C PRO A 419 12.80 -1.55 3.29
N ASP A 420 13.26 -1.92 4.49
CA ASP A 420 12.90 -3.21 5.10
C ASP A 420 11.45 -3.32 5.61
N PHE A 421 10.92 -2.28 6.28
CA PHE A 421 9.60 -2.33 6.93
C PHE A 421 8.75 -1.09 6.67
N LEU A 422 7.44 -1.33 6.57
CA LEU A 422 6.39 -0.33 6.68
C LEU A 422 5.62 -0.57 7.98
N ILE A 423 5.46 0.47 8.80
CA ILE A 423 4.85 0.37 10.13
C ILE A 423 3.78 1.43 10.28
N ARG A 424 2.55 1.02 10.52
CA ARG A 424 1.45 1.91 10.91
C ARG A 424 1.47 2.06 12.43
N LEU A 425 1.79 3.26 12.91
CA LEU A 425 1.83 3.58 14.33
C LEU A 425 0.42 3.86 14.87
N ALA A 426 0.23 3.66 16.18
CA ALA A 426 -1.05 3.85 16.85
C ALA A 426 -1.54 5.31 16.82
N ASN A 427 -0.64 6.29 16.71
CA ASN A 427 -0.96 7.71 16.54
C ASN A 427 -1.40 8.07 15.09
N GLY A 428 -1.44 7.11 14.17
CA GLY A 428 -1.88 7.31 12.80
C GLY A 428 -0.78 7.71 11.81
N LYS A 429 0.49 7.80 12.25
CA LYS A 429 1.65 7.98 11.35
C LYS A 429 2.04 6.67 10.69
N THR A 430 2.66 6.74 9.51
CA THR A 430 3.28 5.60 8.84
C THR A 430 4.80 5.77 8.83
N LEU A 431 5.50 4.87 9.53
CA LEU A 431 6.95 4.83 9.62
C LEU A 431 7.53 3.87 8.58
N VAL A 432 8.45 4.37 7.75
CA VAL A 432 9.34 3.54 6.92
C VAL A 432 10.62 3.28 7.71
N LEU A 433 10.91 2.01 7.98
CA LEU A 433 12.07 1.62 8.78
C LEU A 433 13.06 0.80 7.94
N GLU A 434 14.33 1.18 8.03
CA GLU A 434 15.46 0.42 7.51
C GLU A 434 16.32 -0.11 8.66
N ILE A 435 16.81 -1.34 8.52
CA ILE A 435 17.67 -2.03 9.46
C ILE A 435 19.06 -2.16 8.83
N LYS A 436 20.09 -1.50 9.38
CA LYS A 436 21.45 -1.53 8.81
C LYS A 436 22.55 -1.80 9.81
N GLY A 437 23.46 -2.72 9.49
CA GLY A 437 24.66 -2.94 10.31
C GLY A 437 25.80 -1.92 10.12
N LYS A 438 25.86 -1.19 8.98
CA LYS A 438 26.97 -0.24 8.69
C LYS A 438 26.51 0.99 7.93
N ASN A 439 27.10 2.14 8.28
CA ASN A 439 26.89 3.39 7.56
C ASN A 439 27.87 3.49 6.37
N SER A 440 27.37 3.79 5.18
CA SER A 440 28.16 3.96 3.95
C SER A 440 27.66 5.16 3.16
N GLU A 441 28.46 5.73 2.26
CA GLU A 441 28.00 6.84 1.40
C GLU A 441 26.74 6.49 0.61
N GLN A 442 26.65 5.25 0.12
CA GLN A 442 25.46 4.79 -0.58
C GLN A 442 24.26 4.66 0.37
N ALA A 443 24.47 4.29 1.63
CA ALA A 443 23.40 4.28 2.63
C ALA A 443 22.91 5.69 2.93
N ASN A 444 23.80 6.69 3.02
CA ASN A 444 23.43 8.09 3.16
C ASN A 444 22.61 8.59 1.97
N ALA A 445 22.99 8.23 0.74
CA ALA A 445 22.23 8.61 -0.46
C ALA A 445 20.81 8.01 -0.48
N LYS A 446 20.66 6.75 -0.03
CA LYS A 446 19.34 6.11 0.14
C LYS A 446 18.49 6.84 1.20
N ARG A 447 19.10 7.19 2.33
CA ARG A 447 18.41 7.91 3.42
C ARG A 447 17.94 9.29 2.96
N ALA A 448 18.83 10.09 2.37
CA ALA A 448 18.47 11.40 1.83
C ALA A 448 17.33 11.33 0.81
N ALA A 449 17.30 10.29 -0.04
CA ALA A 449 16.18 10.09 -0.96
C ALA A 449 14.87 9.73 -0.26
N LEU A 450 14.93 8.91 0.80
CA LEU A 450 13.75 8.59 1.62
C LEU A 450 13.24 9.82 2.38
N ASP A 451 14.13 10.65 2.92
CA ASP A 451 13.76 11.90 3.60
C ASP A 451 13.05 12.87 2.63
N THR A 452 13.61 13.04 1.42
CA THR A 452 12.96 13.81 0.34
C THR A 452 11.60 13.23 -0.05
N TRP A 453 11.48 11.90 -0.08
CA TRP A 453 10.21 11.23 -0.36
C TRP A 453 9.17 11.51 0.72
N VAL A 454 9.53 11.37 2.00
CA VAL A 454 8.64 11.67 3.13
C VAL A 454 8.20 13.12 3.11
N ALA A 455 9.14 14.06 2.89
CA ALA A 455 8.82 15.48 2.81
C ALA A 455 7.86 15.80 1.65
N ALA A 456 8.09 15.20 0.47
CA ALA A 456 7.22 15.40 -0.70
C ALA A 456 5.79 14.87 -0.47
N ILE A 457 5.66 13.66 0.10
CA ILE A 457 4.36 13.05 0.40
C ILE A 457 3.60 13.83 1.46
N ASN A 458 4.27 14.21 2.56
CA ASN A 458 3.64 15.01 3.61
C ASN A 458 3.22 16.40 3.10
N SER A 459 4.01 17.02 2.23
CA SER A 459 3.69 18.32 1.62
C SER A 459 2.52 18.24 0.62
N SER A 460 2.43 17.14 -0.14
CA SER A 460 1.32 16.89 -1.08
C SER A 460 0.00 16.63 -0.37
N GLY A 461 0.04 16.03 0.83
CA GLY A 461 -1.16 15.62 1.57
C GLY A 461 -1.88 14.43 0.95
N GLY A 462 -2.95 13.97 1.60
CA GLY A 462 -3.82 12.89 1.09
C GLY A 462 -3.42 11.45 1.45
N PHE A 463 -2.19 11.22 1.92
CA PHE A 463 -1.69 9.87 2.26
C PHE A 463 -1.39 9.66 3.75
N GLY A 464 -1.93 10.52 4.62
CA GLY A 464 -1.58 10.56 6.04
C GLY A 464 -0.19 11.16 6.27
N GLU A 465 0.26 11.12 7.53
CA GLU A 465 1.60 11.60 7.90
C GLU A 465 2.61 10.44 7.85
N TRP A 466 3.72 10.67 7.17
CA TRP A 466 4.81 9.71 7.00
C TRP A 466 6.05 10.16 7.78
N CYS A 467 6.79 9.19 8.30
CA CYS A 467 8.13 9.39 8.85
C CYS A 467 9.06 8.27 8.40
N ALA A 468 10.36 8.50 8.54
CA ALA A 468 11.38 7.50 8.21
C ALA A 468 12.43 7.44 9.32
N ASP A 469 12.97 6.25 9.55
CA ASP A 469 14.07 6.05 10.48
C ASP A 469 14.96 4.89 10.05
N VAL A 470 16.18 4.86 10.58
CA VAL A 470 17.15 3.78 10.35
C VAL A 470 17.75 3.36 11.67
N ILE A 471 17.62 2.08 12.01
CA ILE A 471 18.27 1.52 13.20
C ILE A 471 19.58 0.84 12.82
N PHE A 472 20.59 1.08 13.67
CA PHE A 472 21.92 0.47 13.53
C PHE A 472 22.16 -0.70 14.47
N GLU A 473 21.25 -0.88 15.43
CA GLU A 473 21.26 -1.95 16.42
C GLU A 473 19.81 -2.40 16.65
N PRO A 474 19.52 -3.71 16.74
CA PRO A 474 18.14 -4.19 16.89
C PRO A 474 17.40 -3.59 18.09
N ALA A 475 18.10 -3.37 19.21
CA ALA A 475 17.51 -2.81 20.43
C ALA A 475 17.01 -1.35 20.26
N LYS A 476 17.51 -0.61 19.26
CA LYS A 476 17.10 0.78 18.99
C LYS A 476 15.67 0.89 18.46
N ILE A 477 15.04 -0.23 18.08
CA ILE A 477 13.64 -0.25 17.68
C ILE A 477 12.71 0.32 18.78
N TYR A 478 13.01 0.09 20.06
CA TYR A 478 12.19 0.64 21.15
C TYR A 478 12.26 2.17 21.21
N ASP A 479 13.47 2.72 21.05
CA ASP A 479 13.70 4.16 21.03
C ASP A 479 12.98 4.80 19.83
N THR A 480 13.13 4.22 18.63
CA THR A 480 12.45 4.67 17.40
C THR A 480 10.92 4.63 17.57
N LEU A 481 10.36 3.55 18.10
CA LEU A 481 8.92 3.46 18.34
C LEU A 481 8.44 4.47 19.38
N SER A 482 9.24 4.79 20.40
CA SER A 482 8.88 5.83 21.37
C SER A 482 8.91 7.21 20.72
N GLN A 483 10.00 7.54 20.02
CA GLN A 483 10.20 8.84 19.38
C GLN A 483 9.09 9.19 18.38
N HIS A 484 8.71 8.24 17.52
CA HIS A 484 7.70 8.48 16.49
C HIS A 484 6.27 8.16 16.94
N GLY A 485 6.12 7.44 18.05
CA GLY A 485 4.84 7.01 18.61
C GLY A 485 4.23 7.96 19.65
N GLU A 486 4.95 9.02 20.04
CA GLU A 486 4.40 10.12 20.84
C GLU A 486 3.40 10.96 20.02
N ALA A 487 2.40 11.51 20.71
CA ALA A 487 1.22 12.16 20.12
C ALA A 487 1.47 13.60 19.70
#